data_AF-A0A7U3UQL0-F1
#
_entry.id   AF-A0A7U3UQL0-F1
#
_cell.length_a   1.000
_cell.length_b   1.000
_cell.length_c   1.000
_cell.angle_alpha   90.00
_cell.angle_beta   90.00
_cell.angle_gamma   90.00
#
_symmetry.space_group_name_H-M   'P 1'
#
loop_
_entity.id
_entity.type
_entity.pdbx_description
1 polymer ?
#
loop_
_entity_poly.entity_id
_entity_poly.type
_entity_poly.pdbx_seq_one_letter_code
_entity_poly.pdbx_strand_id
1 'polypeptide(L)'
;MATLLRTVFEQPDSDAVQAQMRHVLDALEAKFPKAAEHLDTAQADLLAFTAFPRLIWRQIWSNNPQERLNKEIRRRTDVVGIFPDRTAVIRLIGAVLAEQNDEWTEARRYMSRELLAKTSHPIESEDNETTLPTQLTS
;
A
#
# COMPACT_ATOMS: atom_id res chain seq x y z
N MET A 1 16.57 5.63 -5.77
CA MET A 1 15.57 6.00 -4.74
C MET A 1 14.40 5.01 -4.75
N ALA A 2 13.50 5.03 -5.74
CA ALA A 2 12.32 4.15 -5.77
C ALA A 2 12.63 2.64 -5.67
N THR A 3 13.74 2.18 -6.28
CA THR A 3 14.16 0.77 -6.19
C THR A 3 14.68 0.38 -4.81
N LEU A 4 15.31 1.29 -4.07
CA LEU A 4 15.87 1.01 -2.74
C LEU A 4 14.75 0.94 -1.68
N LEU A 5 13.76 1.82 -1.75
CA LEU A 5 12.59 1.73 -0.86
C LEU A 5 11.76 0.49 -1.14
N ARG A 6 11.72 0.02 -2.40
CA ARG A 6 11.05 -1.23 -2.74
C ARG A 6 11.65 -2.42 -1.99
N THR A 7 12.97 -2.48 -1.84
CA THR A 7 13.60 -3.59 -1.10
C THR A 7 13.22 -3.59 0.39
N VAL A 8 12.94 -2.41 0.98
CA VAL A 8 12.42 -2.30 2.35
C VAL A 8 11.02 -2.93 2.47
N PHE A 9 10.13 -2.66 1.51
CA PHE A 9 8.75 -3.15 1.54
C PHE A 9 8.59 -4.64 1.17
N GLU A 10 9.63 -5.25 0.60
CA GLU A 10 9.65 -6.66 0.19
C GLU A 10 10.09 -7.62 1.30
N GLN A 11 10.52 -7.10 2.46
CA GLN A 11 11.03 -7.90 3.56
C GLN A 11 9.96 -8.82 4.18
N PRO A 12 10.38 -9.96 4.78
CA PRO A 12 9.46 -10.97 5.31
C PRO A 12 8.75 -10.52 6.59
N ASP A 13 9.43 -9.79 7.47
CA ASP A 13 8.97 -9.43 8.82
C ASP A 13 9.46 -8.04 9.26
N SER A 14 8.97 -7.58 10.43
CA SER A 14 9.21 -6.21 10.90
C SER A 14 10.68 -5.94 11.19
N ASP A 15 11.40 -6.91 11.73
CA ASP A 15 12.82 -6.76 12.07
C ASP A 15 13.67 -6.65 10.80
N ALA A 16 13.36 -7.46 9.79
CA ALA A 16 13.98 -7.39 8.48
C ALA A 16 13.68 -6.05 7.77
N VAL A 17 12.45 -5.54 7.85
CA VAL A 17 12.08 -4.21 7.34
C VAL A 17 12.94 -3.12 7.99
N GLN A 18 13.06 -3.13 9.32
CA GLN A 18 13.85 -2.15 10.08
C GLN A 18 15.35 -2.24 9.75
N ALA A 19 15.89 -3.46 9.65
CA ALA A 19 17.28 -3.68 9.24
C ALA A 19 17.55 -3.16 7.83
N GLN A 20 16.66 -3.46 6.89
CA GLN A 20 16.79 -3.01 5.51
C GLN A 20 16.69 -1.49 5.41
N MET A 21 15.83 -0.82 6.19
CA MET A 21 15.76 0.64 6.22
C MET A 21 17.07 1.27 6.67
N ARG A 22 17.71 0.74 7.74
CA ARG A 22 19.03 1.21 8.18
C ARG A 22 20.07 1.08 7.06
N HIS A 23 20.13 -0.08 6.41
CA HIS A 23 21.03 -0.27 5.27
C HIS A 23 20.79 0.71 4.11
N VAL A 24 19.53 1.06 3.84
CA VAL A 24 19.20 2.06 2.83
C VAL A 24 19.64 3.46 3.25
N LEU A 25 19.45 3.83 4.52
CA LEU A 25 19.91 5.13 5.06
C LEU A 25 21.43 5.25 4.98
N ASP A 26 22.18 4.24 5.43
CA ASP A 26 23.64 4.20 5.36
C ASP A 26 24.14 4.37 3.91
N ALA A 27 23.49 3.67 2.96
CA ALA A 27 23.84 3.74 1.55
C ALA A 27 23.52 5.11 0.92
N LEU A 28 22.48 5.79 1.41
CA LEU A 28 22.08 7.11 0.92
C LEU A 28 22.92 8.23 1.52
N GLU A 29 23.37 8.12 2.76
CA GLU A 29 24.11 9.17 3.46
C GLU A 29 25.36 9.62 2.69
N ALA A 30 26.11 8.67 2.12
CA ALA A 30 27.36 8.94 1.41
C ALA A 30 27.17 9.75 0.10
N LYS A 31 26.00 9.65 -0.56
CA LYS A 31 25.77 10.27 -1.89
C LYS A 31 24.65 11.31 -1.90
N PHE A 32 23.69 11.19 -0.99
CA PHE A 32 22.47 11.98 -0.94
C PHE A 32 22.08 12.28 0.52
N PRO A 33 22.91 13.01 1.29
CA PRO A 33 22.71 13.20 2.73
C PRO A 33 21.37 13.86 3.07
N LYS A 34 20.91 14.84 2.27
CA LYS A 34 19.58 15.47 2.46
C LYS A 34 18.42 14.49 2.28
N ALA A 35 18.58 13.52 1.38
CA ALA A 35 17.55 12.51 1.16
C ALA A 35 17.56 11.46 2.28
N ALA A 36 18.75 11.13 2.80
CA ALA A 36 18.89 10.26 3.97
C ALA A 36 18.24 10.91 5.20
N GLU A 37 18.54 12.17 5.50
CA GLU A 37 17.95 12.93 6.61
C GLU A 37 16.41 13.00 6.52
N HIS A 38 15.88 13.29 5.33
CA HIS A 38 14.45 13.32 5.12
C HIS A 38 13.79 11.94 5.32
N LEU A 39 14.46 10.88 4.86
CA LEU A 39 13.97 9.52 4.99
C LEU A 39 14.03 9.02 6.44
N ASP A 40 15.09 9.36 7.17
CA ASP A 40 15.27 9.05 8.59
C ASP A 40 14.17 9.69 9.43
N THR A 41 13.88 10.97 9.19
CA THR A 41 12.80 11.70 9.85
C THR A 41 11.42 11.06 9.60
N ALA A 42 11.21 10.46 8.42
CA ALA A 42 9.96 9.83 8.02
C ALA A 42 9.89 8.32 8.33
N GLN A 43 10.95 7.72 8.90
CA GLN A 43 11.06 6.26 9.04
C GLN A 43 9.89 5.67 9.85
N ALA A 44 9.50 6.31 10.96
CA ALA A 44 8.43 5.82 11.82
C ALA A 44 7.10 5.72 11.05
N ASP A 45 6.77 6.74 10.25
CA ASP A 45 5.56 6.76 9.44
C ASP A 45 5.63 5.76 8.28
N LEU A 46 6.78 5.67 7.62
CA LEU A 46 6.99 4.75 6.49
C LEU A 46 6.94 3.28 6.88
N LEU A 47 7.32 2.96 8.12
CA LEU A 47 7.37 1.58 8.62
C LEU A 47 6.18 1.22 9.49
N ALA A 48 5.25 2.13 9.75
CA ALA A 48 4.06 1.88 10.56
C ALA A 48 3.20 0.71 10.05
N PHE A 49 3.28 0.38 8.76
CA PHE A 49 2.58 -0.78 8.19
C PHE A 49 3.00 -2.12 8.81
N THR A 50 4.20 -2.22 9.41
CA THR A 50 4.67 -3.47 10.02
C THR A 50 3.95 -3.82 11.32
N ALA A 51 3.22 -2.88 11.92
CA ALA A 51 2.35 -3.12 13.07
C ALA A 51 1.09 -3.93 12.71
N PHE A 52 0.83 -4.17 11.43
CA PHE A 52 -0.33 -4.91 10.94
C PHE A 52 0.06 -6.34 10.52
N PRO A 53 -0.91 -7.27 10.37
CA PRO A 53 -0.64 -8.60 9.86
C PRO A 53 0.02 -8.56 8.47
N ARG A 54 1.03 -9.42 8.26
CA ARG A 54 1.84 -9.48 7.03
C ARG A 54 1.01 -9.59 5.75
N LEU A 55 -0.14 -10.26 5.82
CA LEU A 55 -1.08 -10.46 4.73
C LEU A 55 -1.66 -9.17 4.14
N ILE A 56 -1.64 -8.06 4.90
CA ILE A 56 -2.20 -6.77 4.46
C ILE A 56 -1.16 -5.68 4.20
N TRP A 57 0.13 -5.95 4.43
CA TRP A 57 1.19 -4.95 4.26
C TRP A 57 1.14 -4.29 2.89
N ARG A 58 1.01 -5.09 1.82
CA ARG A 58 0.97 -4.58 0.44
C ARG A 58 -0.21 -3.63 0.22
N GLN A 59 -1.33 -3.85 0.88
CA GLN A 59 -2.51 -3.00 0.78
C GLN A 59 -2.30 -1.67 1.49
N ILE A 60 -1.50 -1.64 2.55
CA ILE A 60 -1.20 -0.41 3.31
C ILE A 60 -0.19 0.46 2.56
N TRP A 61 0.91 -0.10 2.09
CA TRP A 61 1.97 0.71 1.46
C TRP A 61 1.79 0.95 -0.04
N SER A 62 0.92 0.20 -0.73
CA SER A 62 0.71 0.39 -2.18
C SER A 62 -0.17 1.59 -2.50
N ASN A 63 0.34 2.49 -3.32
CA ASN A 63 -0.39 3.62 -3.88
C ASN A 63 -1.17 3.29 -5.17
N ASN A 64 -1.07 2.07 -5.70
CA ASN A 64 -1.67 1.65 -6.98
C ASN A 64 -3.19 1.95 -7.07
N PRO A 65 -4.01 1.75 -6.01
CA PRO A 65 -5.42 2.16 -6.07
C PRO A 65 -5.61 3.66 -6.28
N GLN A 66 -4.83 4.50 -5.58
CA GLN A 66 -4.90 5.95 -5.71
C GLN A 66 -4.40 6.40 -7.09
N GLU A 67 -3.31 5.82 -7.59
CA GLU A 67 -2.78 6.11 -8.93
C GLU A 67 -3.80 5.77 -10.03
N ARG A 68 -4.47 4.62 -9.91
CA ARG A 68 -5.51 4.21 -10.86
C ARG A 68 -6.70 5.17 -10.84
N LEU A 69 -7.18 5.54 -9.65
CA LEU A 69 -8.27 6.48 -9.49
C LEU A 69 -7.90 7.86 -10.07
N ASN A 70 -6.70 8.36 -9.77
CA ASN A 70 -6.20 9.63 -10.31
C ASN A 70 -6.10 9.60 -11.84
N LYS A 71 -5.64 8.48 -12.40
CA LYS A 71 -5.58 8.28 -13.85
C LYS A 71 -6.97 8.29 -14.49
N GLU A 72 -7.95 7.69 -13.84
CA GLU A 72 -9.33 7.64 -14.33
C GLU A 72 -10.01 9.01 -14.25
N ILE A 73 -9.84 9.73 -13.14
CA ILE A 73 -10.29 11.12 -13.01
C ILE A 73 -9.71 11.95 -14.16
N ARG A 74 -8.39 11.89 -14.36
CA ARG A 74 -7.71 12.62 -15.43
C ARG A 74 -8.27 12.26 -16.81
N ARG A 75 -8.39 10.97 -17.12
CA ARG A 75 -8.92 10.48 -18.39
C ARG A 75 -10.31 11.02 -18.69
N ARG A 76 -11.22 11.05 -17.70
CA ARG A 76 -12.59 11.53 -17.92
C ARG A 76 -12.67 13.05 -17.98
N THR A 77 -11.86 13.77 -17.21
CA THR A 77 -11.80 15.23 -17.32
C THR A 77 -11.20 15.67 -18.65
N ASP A 78 -10.21 14.94 -19.18
CA ASP A 78 -9.57 15.24 -20.46
C ASP A 78 -10.56 15.15 -21.64
N VAL A 79 -11.55 14.25 -21.57
CA VAL A 79 -12.61 14.13 -22.59
C VAL A 79 -13.54 15.35 -22.61
N VAL A 80 -13.79 15.95 -21.45
CA VAL A 80 -14.66 17.15 -21.36
C VAL A 80 -13.91 18.41 -21.78
N GLY A 81 -12.61 18.51 -21.48
CA GLY A 81 -11.76 19.63 -21.85
C GLY A 81 -12.03 20.92 -21.05
N ILE A 82 -13.20 21.53 -21.24
CA ILE A 82 -13.62 22.77 -20.55
C ILE A 82 -14.97 22.56 -19.87
N PHE A 83 -15.03 22.83 -18.57
CA PHE A 83 -16.26 22.74 -17.79
C PHE A 83 -17.00 24.09 -17.74
N PRO A 84 -18.34 24.10 -17.83
CA PRO A 84 -19.14 25.32 -17.78
C PRO A 84 -19.16 25.98 -16.39
N ASP A 85 -19.03 25.20 -15.33
CA ASP A 85 -18.94 25.67 -13.94
C ASP A 85 -18.30 24.61 -13.03
N ARG A 86 -18.04 25.01 -11.77
CA ARG A 86 -17.46 24.13 -10.74
C ARG A 86 -18.37 22.95 -10.37
N THR A 87 -19.68 23.11 -10.46
CA THR A 87 -20.64 22.05 -10.13
C THR A 87 -20.57 20.91 -11.16
N ALA A 88 -20.36 21.23 -12.43
CA ALA A 88 -20.21 20.23 -13.50
C ALA A 88 -18.98 19.32 -13.28
N VAL A 89 -17.83 19.88 -12.91
CA VAL A 89 -16.63 19.07 -12.60
C VAL A 89 -16.81 18.24 -11.33
N ILE A 90 -17.46 18.78 -10.30
CA ILE A 90 -17.76 18.02 -9.07
C ILE A 90 -18.67 16.83 -9.38
N ARG A 91 -19.68 17.00 -10.23
CA ARG A 91 -20.57 15.89 -10.64
C ARG A 91 -19.80 14.79 -11.36
N LEU A 92 -18.92 15.13 -12.30
CA LEU A 92 -18.13 14.13 -13.02
C LEU A 92 -17.19 13.37 -12.08
N ILE A 93 -16.41 14.09 -11.27
CA ILE A 93 -15.49 13.46 -10.31
C ILE A 93 -16.27 12.62 -9.30
N GLY A 94 -17.41 13.12 -8.81
CA GLY A 94 -18.32 12.40 -7.92
C GLY A 94 -18.83 11.09 -8.53
N ALA A 95 -19.19 11.10 -9.81
CA ALA A 95 -19.59 9.89 -10.52
C ALA A 95 -18.44 8.87 -10.62
N VAL A 96 -17.20 9.31 -10.93
CA VAL A 96 -16.02 8.44 -10.95
C VAL A 96 -15.75 7.81 -9.58
N LEU A 97 -15.89 8.59 -8.51
CA LEU A 97 -15.71 8.10 -7.14
C LEU A 97 -16.80 7.08 -6.76
N ALA A 98 -18.05 7.31 -7.16
CA ALA A 98 -19.16 6.38 -6.92
C ALA A 98 -18.93 5.05 -7.65
N GLU A 99 -18.57 5.11 -8.94
CA GLU A 99 -18.25 3.91 -9.72
C GLU A 99 -17.08 3.13 -9.12
N GLN A 100 -16.01 3.80 -8.68
CA GLN A 100 -14.88 3.13 -8.05
C GLN A 100 -15.26 2.47 -6.71
N ASN A 101 -16.15 3.11 -5.94
CA ASN A 101 -16.68 2.57 -4.69
C ASN A 101 -17.53 1.31 -4.93
N ASP A 102 -18.37 1.33 -5.97
CA ASP A 102 -19.18 0.18 -6.36
C ASP A 102 -18.30 -0.99 -6.82
N GLU A 103 -17.29 -0.71 -7.65
CA GLU A 103 -16.28 -1.71 -8.03
C GLU A 103 -15.56 -2.32 -6.82
N TRP A 104 -15.19 -1.54 -5.80
CA TRP A 104 -14.55 -2.09 -4.59
C TRP A 104 -15.50 -2.95 -3.76
N THR A 105 -16.80 -2.67 -3.84
CA THR A 105 -17.84 -3.43 -3.16
C THR A 105 -18.12 -4.76 -3.89
N GLU A 106 -18.06 -4.77 -5.22
CA GLU A 106 -18.39 -5.91 -6.09
C GLU A 106 -17.17 -6.80 -6.41
N ALA A 107 -16.00 -6.22 -6.70
CA ALA A 107 -14.80 -6.93 -7.11
C ALA A 107 -13.91 -7.29 -5.91
N ARG A 108 -13.98 -8.55 -5.46
CA ARG A 108 -13.01 -9.22 -4.55
C ARG A 108 -12.39 -8.27 -3.51
N ARG A 109 -13.20 -7.84 -2.54
CA ARG A 109 -12.84 -7.21 -1.27
C ARG A 109 -11.33 -6.91 -1.17
N TYR A 110 -10.91 -5.76 -1.69
CA TYR A 110 -9.51 -5.30 -1.67
C TYR A 110 -8.86 -5.51 -0.29
N MET A 111 -9.66 -5.39 0.77
CA MET A 111 -9.43 -6.00 2.08
C MET A 111 -10.64 -6.87 2.48
N SER A 112 -10.43 -8.18 2.70
CA SER A 112 -11.52 -9.06 3.14
C SER A 112 -11.98 -8.71 4.57
N ARG A 113 -13.26 -8.96 4.89
CA ARG A 113 -13.77 -8.75 6.26
C ARG A 113 -13.00 -9.57 7.30
N GLU A 114 -12.54 -10.75 6.92
CA GLU A 114 -11.70 -11.61 7.76
C GLU A 114 -10.34 -10.96 8.04
N LEU A 115 -9.70 -10.38 7.03
CA LEU A 115 -8.43 -9.65 7.20
C LEU A 115 -8.60 -8.41 8.08
N LEU A 116 -9.70 -7.67 7.93
CA LEU A 116 -10.03 -6.51 8.77
C LEU A 116 -10.35 -6.87 10.23
N ALA A 117 -10.92 -8.06 10.47
CA ALA A 117 -11.13 -8.55 11.83
C ALA A 117 -9.78 -8.84 12.52
N LYS A 118 -8.81 -9.39 11.78
CA LYS A 118 -7.45 -9.68 12.26
C LYS A 118 -6.62 -8.42 12.56
N THR A 119 -7.00 -7.25 12.04
CA THR A 119 -6.34 -5.98 12.36
C THR A 119 -6.92 -5.27 13.59
N SER A 120 -8.11 -5.66 14.06
CA SER A 120 -8.76 -5.01 15.21
C SER A 120 -8.25 -5.50 16.57
N HIS A 121 -7.41 -6.55 16.58
CA HIS A 121 -6.79 -7.11 17.78
C HIS A 121 -5.26 -6.92 17.67
N PRO A 122 -4.56 -6.55 18.75
CA PRO A 122 -3.10 -6.55 18.78
C PRO A 122 -2.59 -7.94 18.37
N ILE A 123 -1.55 -7.98 17.54
CA ILE A 123 -0.98 -9.23 17.02
C ILE A 123 -0.43 -10.05 18.21
N GLU A 124 -1.13 -11.13 18.58
CA GLU A 124 -0.49 -12.27 19.22
C GLU A 124 0.29 -13.00 18.13
N SER A 125 1.57 -13.25 18.39
CA SER A 125 2.48 -13.93 17.45
C SER A 125 2.04 -15.38 17.25
N GLU A 126 1.22 -15.63 16.23
CA GLU A 126 0.97 -17.00 15.76
C GLU A 126 2.04 -17.39 14.73
N ASP A 127 3.04 -18.12 15.22
CA ASP A 127 3.98 -18.90 14.41
C ASP A 127 3.19 -19.97 13.63
N ASN A 128 2.73 -19.65 12.42
CA ASN A 128 2.06 -20.64 11.58
C ASN A 128 3.09 -21.46 10.77
N GLU A 129 3.58 -22.52 11.41
CA GLU A 129 4.32 -23.60 10.77
C GLU A 129 3.39 -24.29 9.75
N THR A 130 3.55 -23.95 8.47
CA THR A 130 2.80 -24.55 7.37
C THR A 130 3.26 -26.00 7.18
N THR A 131 2.58 -26.94 7.85
CA THR A 131 2.65 -28.36 7.50
C THR A 131 1.83 -28.60 6.23
N LEU A 132 2.54 -28.84 5.11
CA LEU A 132 1.93 -29.27 3.85
C LEU A 132 1.38 -30.70 4.00
N PRO A 133 0.11 -30.98 3.65
CA PRO A 133 -0.41 -32.35 3.69
C PRO A 133 0.20 -33.16 2.54
N THR A 134 0.97 -34.18 2.90
CA THR A 134 1.38 -35.29 2.04
C THR A 134 0.14 -35.96 1.45
N GLN A 135 -0.08 -35.84 0.15
CA GLN A 135 -1.01 -36.72 -0.55
C GLN A 135 -0.26 -37.95 -1.05
N LEU A 136 -0.68 -39.11 -0.53
CA LEU A 136 -0.21 -40.44 -0.92
C LEU A 136 -0.61 -40.76 -2.36
N THR A 137 0.35 -41.30 -3.09
CA THR A 137 0.18 -42.08 -4.32
C THR A 137 -0.62 -43.35 -4.04
N SER A 138 -1.55 -43.70 -4.92
CA SER A 138 -1.97 -45.07 -5.23
C SER A 138 -2.41 -45.13 -6.69
#